data_AF-A0A8A1L977-F1
#
_entry.id   AF-A0A8A1L977-F1
#
_cell.length_a   1.000
_cell.length_b   1.000
_cell.length_c   1.000
_cell.angle_alpha   90.00
_cell.angle_beta   90.00
_cell.angle_gamma   90.00
#
_symmetry.space_group_name_H-M   'P 1'
#
loop_
_entity.id
_entity.type
_entity.pdbx_description
1 polymer ?
#
loop_
_entity_poly.entity_id
_entity_poly.type
_entity_poly.pdbx_seq_one_letter_code
_entity_poly.pdbx_strand_id
1 'polypeptide(L)'
;MLDEEFDGPEICGYNDDNTYVYGRIAKHYVVVGCLPAGRQGTNSAARVARDMVRTFPHVEFELMVGIGGGIPSSRNDIRLGDVVVSQPKDGFGGVIQYDRGKLKDGRFQRTGQLNAPPEKLLGLIPEMRRLYSDKRKPDRLMEHLQLLDDMEDYQKPTIDRLYTSDYPHLGGQNCDACGSHLVTNRPERQNNRALKIHYGTIASGNSVPKDAKVRDAYAGDQELNILCFETEAAGLMNNVPCLVIRGICDYCDFHRNDDWHKYAALAAAAYARELLLVLRPQRLDAMPLWAGRVAQELQQVVTTVESMDEKITWGKLPPVQEAAFDSFATKTKMDVFQALELSFLTKLQNGLCRHTESAYSG
;
A
#
# COMPACT_ATOMS: atom_id res chain seq x y z
N MET A 1 6.79 5.27 2.97
CA MET A 1 6.30 5.33 1.57
C MET A 1 5.27 6.43 1.33
N LEU A 2 4.53 6.88 2.35
CA LEU A 2 3.69 8.08 2.28
C LEU A 2 4.56 9.34 2.11
N ASP A 3 4.05 10.35 1.42
CA ASP A 3 4.69 11.67 1.32
C ASP A 3 4.41 12.50 2.56
N GLU A 4 3.19 12.37 3.10
CA GLU A 4 2.72 12.98 4.33
C GLU A 4 1.88 11.97 5.10
N GLU A 5 2.09 11.93 6.42
CA GLU A 5 1.24 11.20 7.37
C GLU A 5 0.30 12.18 8.06
N PHE A 6 -0.94 11.74 8.27
CA PHE A 6 -1.98 12.52 8.94
C PHE A 6 -2.38 11.84 10.24
N ASP A 7 -2.78 12.66 11.22
CA ASP A 7 -3.46 12.14 12.40
C ASP A 7 -4.81 11.54 11.98
N GLY A 8 -5.10 10.35 12.50
CA GLY A 8 -6.40 9.71 12.33
C GLY A 8 -7.50 10.40 13.16
N PRO A 9 -8.78 10.06 12.92
CA PRO A 9 -9.86 10.50 13.78
C PRO A 9 -9.65 9.99 15.22
N GLU A 10 -9.96 10.82 16.21
CA GLU A 10 -9.83 10.48 17.64
C GLU A 10 -10.72 9.31 18.07
N ILE A 11 -11.78 9.04 17.30
CA ILE A 11 -12.77 8.00 17.57
C ILE A 11 -12.82 7.07 16.36
N CYS A 12 -12.57 5.77 16.60
CA CYS A 12 -12.69 4.74 15.58
C CYS A 12 -14.15 4.58 15.10
N GLY A 13 -14.31 4.14 13.85
CA GLY A 13 -15.62 3.81 13.30
C GLY A 13 -16.34 2.75 14.13
N TYR A 14 -17.65 2.89 14.30
CA TYR A 14 -18.46 1.92 15.01
C TYR A 14 -18.42 0.55 14.30
N ASN A 15 -17.98 -0.49 15.02
CA ASN A 15 -17.77 -1.86 14.51
C ASN A 15 -16.68 -2.00 13.43
N ASP A 16 -15.62 -1.19 13.50
CA ASP A 16 -14.41 -1.37 12.71
C ASP A 16 -13.20 -1.56 13.63
N ASP A 17 -12.70 -2.80 13.71
CA ASP A 17 -11.55 -3.16 14.53
C ASP A 17 -10.20 -2.98 13.79
N ASN A 18 -10.21 -2.42 12.58
CA ASN A 18 -9.00 -2.24 11.81
C ASN A 18 -8.19 -1.06 12.34
N THR A 19 -6.86 -1.17 12.23
CA THR A 19 -5.94 -0.06 12.45
C THR A 19 -5.56 0.52 11.09
N TYR A 20 -5.64 1.84 10.98
CA TYR A 20 -5.34 2.57 9.76
C TYR A 20 -4.18 3.53 9.96
N VAL A 21 -3.34 3.63 8.94
CA VAL A 21 -2.43 4.76 8.75
C VAL A 21 -3.05 5.68 7.71
N TYR A 22 -3.09 6.98 8.02
CA TYR A 22 -3.67 8.00 7.17
C TYR A 22 -2.54 8.82 6.55
N GLY A 23 -2.68 9.14 5.26
CA GLY A 23 -1.67 9.96 4.62
C GLY A 23 -1.99 10.32 3.20
N ARG A 24 -0.95 10.74 2.51
CA ARG A 24 -1.01 11.20 1.12
C ARG A 24 0.16 10.63 0.32
N ILE A 25 -0.13 10.23 -0.91
CA ILE A 25 0.89 9.93 -1.94
C ILE A 25 0.54 10.78 -3.15
N ALA A 26 1.46 11.65 -3.56
CA ALA A 26 1.22 12.63 -4.60
C ALA A 26 -0.07 13.41 -4.29
N LYS A 27 -1.02 13.45 -5.22
CA LYS A 27 -2.29 14.17 -5.04
C LYS A 27 -3.44 13.27 -4.55
N HIS A 28 -3.13 12.07 -4.05
CA HIS A 28 -4.13 11.09 -3.59
C HIS A 28 -4.11 10.97 -2.07
N TYR A 29 -5.28 11.09 -1.45
CA TYR A 29 -5.47 10.69 -0.05
C TYR A 29 -5.49 9.16 0.03
N VAL A 30 -4.70 8.62 0.96
CA VAL A 30 -4.51 7.18 1.11
C VAL A 30 -4.78 6.81 2.56
N VAL A 31 -5.56 5.74 2.74
CA VAL A 31 -5.67 5.00 3.99
C VAL A 31 -5.02 3.64 3.78
N VAL A 32 -4.14 3.25 4.70
CA VAL A 32 -3.47 1.96 4.68
C VAL A 32 -3.97 1.13 5.84
N GLY A 33 -4.56 -0.03 5.55
CA GLY A 33 -4.94 -1.03 6.55
C GLY A 33 -4.03 -2.25 6.48
N CYS A 34 -3.72 -2.84 7.63
CA CYS A 34 -2.99 -4.10 7.72
C CYS A 34 -3.91 -5.22 8.23
N LEU A 35 -3.64 -6.45 7.82
CA LEU A 35 -4.31 -7.60 8.43
C LEU A 35 -3.91 -7.70 9.91
N PRO A 36 -4.83 -8.11 10.80
CA PRO A 36 -4.49 -8.30 12.20
C PRO A 36 -3.36 -9.31 12.37
N ALA A 37 -2.50 -9.06 13.35
CA ALA A 37 -1.39 -9.96 13.68
C ALA A 37 -1.89 -11.41 13.86
N GLY A 38 -1.21 -12.35 13.20
CA GLY A 38 -1.56 -13.77 13.22
C GLY A 38 -2.82 -14.16 12.44
N ARG A 39 -3.50 -13.23 11.76
CA ARG A 39 -4.71 -13.50 10.97
C ARG A 39 -4.47 -13.20 9.49
N GLN A 40 -3.91 -14.18 8.78
CA GLN A 40 -3.72 -14.14 7.33
C GLN A 40 -4.86 -14.85 6.58
N GLY A 41 -4.85 -14.74 5.26
CA GLY A 41 -5.75 -15.49 4.39
C GLY A 41 -6.99 -14.71 3.93
N THR A 42 -7.69 -15.31 2.98
CA THR A 42 -8.83 -14.72 2.26
C THR A 42 -9.93 -14.17 3.18
N ASN A 43 -10.28 -14.88 4.25
CA ASN A 43 -11.33 -14.45 5.20
C ASN A 43 -10.93 -13.20 5.97
N SER A 44 -9.67 -13.11 6.39
CA SER A 44 -9.16 -11.95 7.14
C SER A 44 -9.14 -10.72 6.24
N ALA A 45 -8.64 -10.89 5.01
CA ALA A 45 -8.60 -9.83 3.99
C ALA A 45 -10.00 -9.32 3.64
N ALA A 46 -10.96 -10.22 3.41
CA ALA A 46 -12.35 -9.85 3.13
C ALA A 46 -12.97 -9.02 4.27
N ARG A 47 -12.68 -9.37 5.53
CA ARG A 47 -13.18 -8.62 6.70
C ARG A 47 -12.59 -7.21 6.75
N VAL A 48 -11.26 -7.10 6.62
CA VAL A 48 -10.55 -5.80 6.67
C VAL A 48 -11.07 -4.87 5.58
N ALA A 49 -11.14 -5.33 4.32
CA ALA A 49 -11.60 -4.49 3.22
C ALA A 49 -13.08 -4.10 3.32
N ARG A 50 -13.95 -5.04 3.75
CA ARG A 50 -15.36 -4.73 3.97
C ARG A 50 -15.53 -3.63 5.01
N ASP A 51 -14.82 -3.72 6.13
CA ASP A 51 -14.94 -2.74 7.20
C ASP A 51 -14.28 -1.40 6.77
N MET A 52 -13.16 -1.43 6.02
CA MET A 52 -12.54 -0.25 5.41
C MET A 52 -13.49 0.51 4.48
N VAL A 53 -14.16 -0.16 3.55
CA VAL A 53 -15.09 0.51 2.61
C VAL A 53 -16.32 1.06 3.33
N ARG A 54 -16.72 0.47 4.47
CA ARG A 54 -17.79 1.02 5.31
C ARG A 54 -17.35 2.29 6.05
N THR A 55 -16.13 2.30 6.56
CA THR A 55 -15.56 3.45 7.28
C THR A 55 -15.19 4.59 6.33
N PHE A 56 -14.74 4.27 5.12
CA PHE A 56 -14.32 5.24 4.11
C PHE A 56 -15.16 5.13 2.83
N PRO A 57 -16.38 5.70 2.82
CA PRO A 57 -17.32 5.56 1.70
C PRO A 57 -16.84 6.22 0.39
N HIS A 58 -15.77 7.01 0.45
CA HIS A 58 -15.15 7.68 -0.70
C HIS A 58 -13.93 6.94 -1.27
N VAL A 59 -13.59 5.75 -0.76
CA VAL A 59 -12.57 4.90 -1.38
C VAL A 59 -13.06 4.42 -2.74
N GLU A 60 -12.35 4.80 -3.81
CA GLU A 60 -12.72 4.45 -5.18
C GLU A 60 -12.19 3.09 -5.64
N PHE A 61 -11.01 2.72 -5.14
CA PHE A 61 -10.33 1.46 -5.44
C PHE A 61 -9.33 1.13 -4.34
N GLU A 62 -8.93 -0.14 -4.28
CA GLU A 62 -7.89 -0.63 -3.38
C GLU A 62 -6.66 -1.12 -4.16
N LEU A 63 -5.48 -0.97 -3.57
CA LEU A 63 -4.27 -1.65 -4.01
C LEU A 63 -3.93 -2.72 -2.98
N MET A 64 -4.01 -3.99 -3.37
CA MET A 64 -3.61 -5.08 -2.49
C MET A 64 -2.11 -5.34 -2.66
N VAL A 65 -1.32 -4.73 -1.78
CA VAL A 65 0.14 -4.76 -1.82
C VAL A 65 0.65 -5.76 -0.80
N GLY A 66 1.53 -6.68 -1.22
CA GLY A 66 2.15 -7.63 -0.31
C GLY A 66 3.20 -8.49 -1.00
N ILE A 67 3.51 -9.62 -0.39
CA ILE A 67 4.44 -10.61 -0.94
C ILE A 67 3.70 -11.78 -1.56
N GLY A 68 4.38 -12.50 -2.45
CA GLY A 68 3.91 -13.76 -3.02
C GLY A 68 5.10 -14.63 -3.43
N GLY A 69 4.83 -15.92 -3.64
CA GLY A 69 5.84 -16.86 -4.12
C GLY A 69 5.81 -16.96 -5.64
N GLY A 70 6.97 -16.79 -6.28
CA GLY A 70 7.09 -16.70 -7.73
C GLY A 70 7.02 -18.06 -8.42
N ILE A 71 6.55 -18.05 -9.67
CA ILE A 71 6.49 -19.21 -10.56
C ILE A 71 7.40 -18.97 -11.77
N PRO A 72 8.71 -19.26 -11.67
CA PRO A 72 9.63 -19.12 -12.79
C PRO A 72 9.25 -20.07 -13.92
N SER A 73 9.36 -19.62 -15.16
CA SER A 73 9.20 -20.44 -16.36
C SER A 73 10.13 -19.96 -17.47
N SER A 74 10.24 -20.73 -18.56
CA SER A 74 11.01 -20.30 -19.73
C SER A 74 10.46 -19.03 -20.40
N ARG A 75 9.16 -18.74 -20.22
CA ARG A 75 8.50 -17.53 -20.73
C ARG A 75 8.64 -16.34 -19.80
N ASN A 76 8.57 -16.60 -18.50
CA ASN A 76 8.64 -15.59 -17.45
C ASN A 76 9.77 -15.97 -16.49
N ASP A 77 10.96 -15.40 -16.71
CA ASP A 77 12.08 -15.48 -15.77
C ASP A 77 11.75 -14.62 -14.54
N ILE A 78 10.95 -15.15 -13.62
CA ILE A 78 10.59 -14.51 -12.35
C ILE A 78 11.71 -14.76 -11.33
N ARG A 79 12.14 -13.71 -10.65
CA ARG A 79 13.20 -13.75 -9.64
C ARG A 79 12.78 -13.13 -8.32
N LEU A 80 13.49 -13.45 -7.25
CA LEU A 80 13.27 -12.83 -5.95
C LEU A 80 13.49 -11.32 -6.03
N GLY A 81 12.61 -10.56 -5.40
CA GLY A 81 12.56 -9.10 -5.48
C GLY A 81 11.91 -8.54 -6.75
N ASP A 82 11.50 -9.37 -7.71
CA ASP A 82 10.63 -8.92 -8.80
C ASP A 82 9.23 -8.55 -8.27
N VAL A 83 8.46 -7.84 -9.10
CA VAL A 83 7.07 -7.50 -8.80
C VAL A 83 6.14 -8.12 -9.84
N VAL A 84 5.07 -8.76 -9.38
CA VAL A 84 3.97 -9.27 -10.21
C VAL A 84 2.73 -8.41 -9.96
N VAL A 85 2.09 -7.99 -11.05
CA VAL A 85 0.87 -7.18 -11.02
C VAL A 85 -0.25 -7.94 -11.73
N SER A 86 -1.41 -8.04 -11.08
CA SER A 86 -2.57 -8.75 -11.64
C SER A 86 -3.03 -8.08 -12.93
N GLN A 87 -3.06 -8.81 -14.04
CA GLN A 87 -3.56 -8.32 -15.33
C GLN A 87 -4.55 -9.34 -15.93
N PRO A 88 -5.77 -8.94 -16.30
CA PRO A 88 -6.69 -9.80 -17.02
C PRO A 88 -6.11 -10.31 -18.34
N LYS A 89 -6.29 -11.61 -18.60
CA LYS A 89 -5.80 -12.26 -19.82
C LYS A 89 -6.56 -13.57 -20.06
N ASP A 90 -6.82 -13.89 -21.33
CA ASP A 90 -7.35 -15.18 -21.80
C ASP A 90 -8.58 -15.70 -21.02
N GLY A 91 -9.50 -14.79 -20.67
CA GLY A 91 -10.74 -15.11 -19.94
C GLY A 91 -10.63 -15.07 -18.41
N PHE A 92 -9.45 -14.78 -17.86
CA PHE A 92 -9.23 -14.60 -16.42
C PHE A 92 -9.17 -13.11 -16.05
N GLY A 93 -9.72 -12.76 -14.88
CA GLY A 93 -9.70 -11.40 -14.34
C GLY A 93 -8.33 -10.93 -13.81
N GLY A 94 -7.25 -11.69 -14.02
CA GLY A 94 -5.92 -11.39 -13.49
C GLY A 94 -5.65 -11.95 -12.09
N VAL A 95 -6.69 -12.47 -11.43
CA VAL A 95 -6.58 -13.29 -10.22
C VAL A 95 -7.49 -14.49 -10.35
N ILE A 96 -7.04 -15.65 -9.91
CA ILE A 96 -7.86 -16.86 -9.79
C ILE A 96 -7.83 -17.38 -8.36
N GLN A 97 -8.95 -17.91 -7.87
CA GLN A 97 -8.91 -18.71 -6.65
C GLN A 97 -8.60 -20.16 -7.03
N TYR A 98 -7.35 -20.60 -6.85
CA TYR A 98 -6.88 -21.87 -7.40
C TYR A 98 -7.34 -23.09 -6.57
N ASP A 99 -7.68 -22.88 -5.30
CA ASP A 99 -8.11 -23.91 -4.36
C ASP A 99 -9.63 -24.01 -4.20
N ARG A 100 -10.40 -23.22 -4.96
CA ARG A 100 -11.88 -23.27 -4.97
C ARG A 100 -12.40 -24.11 -6.12
N GLY A 101 -13.11 -25.18 -5.81
CA GLY A 101 -13.57 -26.11 -6.82
C GLY A 101 -14.43 -27.23 -6.27
N LYS A 102 -14.78 -28.16 -7.15
CA LYS A 102 -15.49 -29.38 -6.83
C LYS A 102 -14.59 -30.56 -7.15
N LEU A 103 -14.58 -31.57 -6.29
CA LEU A 103 -13.97 -32.85 -6.61
C LEU A 103 -14.98 -33.67 -7.41
N LYS A 104 -14.67 -33.98 -8.68
CA LYS A 104 -15.49 -34.81 -9.56
C LYS A 104 -14.63 -35.92 -10.14
N ASP A 105 -15.05 -37.16 -9.94
CA ASP A 105 -14.35 -38.36 -10.42
C ASP A 105 -12.86 -38.40 -10.01
N GLY A 106 -12.57 -37.98 -8.76
CA GLY A 106 -11.21 -37.91 -8.23
C GLY A 106 -10.36 -36.75 -8.77
N ARG A 107 -10.91 -35.89 -9.63
CA ARG A 107 -10.22 -34.71 -10.18
C ARG A 107 -10.80 -33.43 -9.60
N PHE A 108 -9.92 -32.55 -9.16
CA PHE A 108 -10.33 -31.23 -8.71
C PHE A 108 -10.64 -30.35 -9.91
N GLN A 109 -11.88 -29.89 -10.01
CA GLN A 109 -12.34 -28.95 -11.02
C GLN A 109 -12.49 -27.58 -10.37
N ARG A 110 -11.61 -26.64 -10.73
CA ARG A 110 -11.68 -25.25 -10.27
C ARG A 110 -13.03 -24.64 -10.70
N THR A 111 -13.65 -23.88 -9.81
CA THR A 111 -14.93 -23.20 -10.07
C THR A 111 -14.89 -21.76 -9.57
N GLY A 112 -15.81 -20.94 -10.08
CA GLY A 112 -15.92 -19.55 -9.71
C GLY A 112 -15.05 -18.64 -10.55
N GLN A 113 -15.35 -17.35 -10.43
CA GLN A 113 -14.71 -16.26 -11.13
C GLN A 113 -14.48 -15.12 -10.15
N LEU A 114 -13.35 -14.45 -10.32
CA LEU A 114 -13.02 -13.22 -9.62
C LEU A 114 -13.11 -12.07 -10.62
N ASN A 115 -13.55 -10.90 -10.14
CA ASN A 115 -13.60 -9.69 -10.96
C ASN A 115 -12.19 -9.29 -11.42
N ALA A 116 -12.15 -8.51 -12.50
CA ALA A 116 -10.94 -7.85 -12.95
C ALA A 116 -10.67 -6.57 -12.13
N PRO A 117 -9.41 -6.11 -12.05
CA PRO A 117 -9.10 -4.77 -11.56
C PRO A 117 -9.88 -3.70 -12.35
N PRO A 118 -10.21 -2.55 -11.72
CA PRO A 118 -10.97 -1.50 -12.38
C PRO A 118 -10.19 -0.90 -13.57
N GLU A 119 -10.93 -0.50 -14.62
CA GLU A 119 -10.37 0.06 -15.87
C GLU A 119 -9.43 1.25 -15.63
N LYS A 120 -9.71 2.07 -14.61
CA LYS A 120 -8.85 3.19 -14.22
C LYS A 120 -7.42 2.74 -13.86
N LEU A 121 -7.28 1.60 -13.18
CA LEU A 121 -5.98 1.03 -12.82
C LEU A 121 -5.36 0.25 -13.98
N LEU A 122 -6.18 -0.50 -14.73
CA LEU A 122 -5.71 -1.22 -15.93
C LEU A 122 -5.17 -0.27 -17.00
N GLY A 123 -5.77 0.92 -17.16
CA GLY A 123 -5.32 1.96 -18.07
C GLY A 123 -3.93 2.53 -17.75
N LEU A 124 -3.43 2.35 -16.51
CA LEU A 124 -2.09 2.78 -16.12
C LEU A 124 -1.00 1.76 -16.52
N ILE A 125 -1.35 0.47 -16.64
CA ILE A 125 -0.39 -0.60 -16.94
C ILE A 125 0.38 -0.36 -18.24
N PRO A 126 -0.24 0.06 -19.37
CA PRO A 126 0.50 0.39 -20.59
C PRO A 126 1.51 1.52 -20.39
N GLU A 127 1.17 2.55 -19.62
CA GLU A 127 2.07 3.67 -19.34
C GLU A 127 3.23 3.24 -18.43
N MET A 128 2.95 2.48 -17.39
CA MET A 128 3.98 1.86 -16.54
C MET A 128 4.92 1.00 -17.40
N ARG A 129 4.38 0.15 -18.28
CA ARG A 129 5.19 -0.66 -19.19
C ARG A 129 6.07 0.21 -20.09
N ARG A 130 5.54 1.30 -20.64
CA ARG A 130 6.28 2.24 -21.50
C ARG A 130 7.42 2.90 -20.74
N LEU A 131 7.17 3.39 -19.52
CA LEU A 131 8.16 4.08 -18.69
C LEU A 131 9.33 3.15 -18.30
N TYR A 132 9.04 1.89 -17.96
CA TYR A 132 10.03 0.93 -17.49
C TYR A 132 10.65 0.05 -18.59
N SER A 133 10.20 0.18 -19.84
CA SER A 133 10.85 -0.42 -21.01
C SER A 133 11.84 0.52 -21.70
N ASP A 134 11.68 1.84 -21.55
CA ASP A 134 12.59 2.84 -22.12
C ASP A 134 13.81 3.06 -21.21
N LYS A 135 14.94 2.45 -21.58
CA LYS A 135 16.21 2.56 -20.83
C LYS A 135 16.75 4.00 -20.71
N ARG A 136 16.25 4.95 -21.51
CA ARG A 136 16.68 6.36 -21.46
C ARG A 136 15.98 7.15 -20.36
N LYS A 137 14.89 6.62 -19.79
CA LYS A 137 14.14 7.28 -18.71
C LYS A 137 14.81 7.01 -17.35
N PRO A 138 14.73 7.95 -16.39
CA PRO A 138 15.20 7.70 -15.03
C PRO A 138 14.48 6.50 -14.41
N ASP A 139 15.14 5.83 -13.48
CA ASP A 139 14.58 4.69 -12.76
C ASP A 139 13.98 5.14 -11.43
N ARG A 140 12.76 5.70 -11.49
CA ARG A 140 12.07 6.22 -10.30
C ARG A 140 11.76 5.14 -9.26
N LEU A 141 11.64 3.88 -9.67
CA LEU A 141 11.52 2.78 -8.71
C LEU A 141 12.76 2.69 -7.81
N MET A 142 13.95 3.00 -8.34
CA MET A 142 15.17 3.05 -7.52
C MET A 142 15.05 4.13 -6.44
N GLU A 143 14.57 5.33 -6.80
CA GLU A 143 14.36 6.42 -5.85
C GLU A 143 13.39 6.01 -4.72
N HIS A 144 12.32 5.27 -5.05
CA HIS A 144 11.37 4.76 -4.06
C HIS A 144 11.97 3.70 -3.14
N LEU A 145 12.82 2.81 -3.67
CA LEU A 145 13.52 1.80 -2.87
C LEU A 145 14.50 2.47 -1.89
N GLN A 146 15.17 3.54 -2.33
CA GLN A 146 16.15 4.28 -1.54
C GLN A 146 15.56 5.01 -0.34
N LEU A 147 14.23 5.17 -0.26
CA LEU A 147 13.55 5.77 0.90
C LEU A 147 13.72 4.97 2.19
N LEU A 148 14.14 3.70 2.10
CA LEU A 148 14.32 2.79 3.22
C LEU A 148 15.73 2.16 3.22
N ASP A 149 16.70 2.77 2.53
CA ASP A 149 18.06 2.24 2.36
C ASP A 149 18.85 2.22 3.70
N ASP A 150 18.48 3.11 4.62
CA ASP A 150 19.02 3.20 5.98
C ASP A 150 18.45 2.13 6.93
N MET A 151 17.39 1.44 6.53
CA MET A 151 16.83 0.31 7.27
C MET A 151 17.44 -1.00 6.78
N GLU A 152 18.41 -1.53 7.54
CA GLU A 152 19.13 -2.78 7.24
C GLU A 152 18.20 -3.94 6.86
N ASP A 153 17.09 -4.04 7.58
CA ASP A 153 16.02 -5.01 7.39
C ASP A 153 15.37 -5.01 5.99
N TYR A 154 15.40 -3.88 5.28
CA TYR A 154 14.80 -3.72 3.96
C TYR A 154 15.81 -3.77 2.82
N GLN A 155 17.09 -4.02 3.11
CA GLN A 155 18.13 -4.12 2.09
C GLN A 155 17.92 -5.33 1.19
N LYS A 156 18.34 -5.21 -0.07
CA LYS A 156 18.23 -6.29 -1.05
C LYS A 156 19.15 -7.45 -0.66
N PRO A 157 18.62 -8.67 -0.43
CA PRO A 157 19.47 -9.82 -0.21
C PRO A 157 20.33 -10.12 -1.44
N THR A 158 21.53 -10.65 -1.21
CA THR A 158 22.54 -10.88 -2.27
C THR A 158 22.35 -12.19 -3.02
N ILE A 159 21.60 -13.13 -2.44
CA ILE A 159 21.56 -14.52 -2.90
C ILE A 159 20.14 -14.89 -3.34
N ASP A 160 19.98 -15.08 -4.65
CA ASP A 160 18.77 -15.60 -5.29
C ASP A 160 18.99 -17.03 -5.78
N ARG A 161 18.47 -18.01 -5.03
CA ARG A 161 18.62 -19.45 -5.33
C ARG A 161 17.30 -20.04 -5.80
N LEU A 162 17.27 -20.49 -7.06
CA LEU A 162 16.20 -21.35 -7.58
C LEU A 162 16.75 -22.76 -7.75
N TYR A 163 16.30 -23.70 -6.93
CA TYR A 163 16.71 -25.10 -7.04
C TYR A 163 15.95 -25.81 -8.16
N THR A 164 16.54 -26.87 -8.72
CA THR A 164 15.82 -27.76 -9.64
C THR A 164 14.67 -28.46 -8.93
N SER A 165 13.58 -28.75 -9.65
CA SER A 165 12.34 -29.23 -9.02
C SER A 165 12.40 -30.62 -8.42
N ASP A 166 13.42 -31.41 -8.78
CA ASP A 166 13.65 -32.75 -8.22
C ASP A 166 14.55 -32.72 -6.97
N TYR A 167 15.08 -31.56 -6.58
CA TYR A 167 16.04 -31.49 -5.49
C TYR A 167 15.35 -31.52 -4.11
N PRO A 168 15.63 -32.53 -3.26
CA PRO A 168 15.09 -32.55 -1.91
C PRO A 168 15.81 -31.53 -1.03
N HIS A 169 15.04 -30.82 -0.20
CA HIS A 169 15.61 -29.96 0.82
C HIS A 169 16.30 -30.82 1.90
N LEU A 170 17.62 -30.64 2.05
CA LEU A 170 18.45 -31.46 2.94
C LEU A 170 18.46 -30.96 4.40
N GLY A 171 17.97 -29.74 4.66
CA GLY A 171 17.86 -29.16 5.99
C GLY A 171 18.48 -27.77 6.13
N GLY A 172 18.25 -27.16 7.29
CA GLY A 172 18.61 -25.77 7.59
C GLY A 172 17.44 -24.80 7.32
N GLN A 173 17.34 -23.71 8.09
CA GLN A 173 16.30 -22.70 7.87
C GLN A 173 16.55 -21.87 6.60
N ASN A 174 17.83 -21.70 6.22
CA ASN A 174 18.27 -20.91 5.07
C ASN A 174 18.96 -21.75 3.99
N CYS A 175 18.64 -23.04 3.93
CA CYS A 175 19.24 -23.99 3.00
C CYS A 175 20.77 -24.10 3.12
N ASP A 176 21.34 -23.86 4.32
CA ASP A 176 22.79 -23.92 4.55
C ASP A 176 23.38 -25.32 4.32
N ALA A 177 22.56 -26.36 4.47
CA ALA A 177 22.95 -27.74 4.19
C ALA A 177 22.64 -28.18 2.74
N CYS A 178 22.05 -27.30 1.92
CA CYS A 178 21.72 -27.60 0.53
C CYS A 178 22.90 -27.31 -0.41
N GLY A 179 23.10 -28.18 -1.39
CA GLY A 179 24.20 -28.08 -2.36
C GLY A 179 24.01 -26.95 -3.36
N SER A 180 25.00 -26.06 -3.47
CA SER A 180 25.01 -24.94 -4.44
C SER A 180 25.05 -25.40 -5.91
N HIS A 181 25.51 -26.62 -6.18
CA HIS A 181 25.64 -27.20 -7.52
C HIS A 181 24.30 -27.58 -8.18
N LEU A 182 23.19 -27.56 -7.43
CA LEU A 182 21.84 -27.87 -7.92
C LEU A 182 20.94 -26.63 -8.01
N VAL A 183 21.54 -25.44 -7.85
CA VAL A 183 20.90 -24.18 -8.20
C VAL A 183 20.88 -24.05 -9.72
N THR A 184 19.71 -23.72 -10.25
CA THR A 184 19.49 -23.50 -11.67
C THR A 184 20.37 -22.36 -12.15
N ASN A 185 21.24 -22.63 -13.13
CA ASN A 185 22.06 -21.60 -13.74
C ASN A 185 21.17 -20.63 -14.53
N ARG A 186 21.05 -19.39 -14.02
CA ARG A 186 20.29 -18.32 -14.68
C ARG A 186 21.26 -17.18 -15.00
N PRO A 187 21.43 -16.80 -16.28
CA PRO A 187 22.33 -15.72 -16.65
C PRO A 187 21.88 -14.40 -16.01
N GLU A 188 22.83 -13.50 -15.80
CA GLU A 188 22.53 -12.14 -15.36
C GLU A 188 21.61 -11.44 -16.37
N ARG A 189 20.63 -10.68 -15.86
CA ARG A 189 19.72 -9.95 -16.74
C ARG A 189 20.46 -8.75 -17.33
N GLN A 190 20.36 -8.56 -18.65
CA GLN A 190 20.89 -7.37 -19.34
C GLN A 190 20.11 -6.07 -19.05
N ASN A 191 19.23 -6.08 -18.05
CA ASN A 191 18.38 -4.94 -17.71
C ASN A 191 18.83 -4.34 -16.37
N ASN A 192 19.41 -3.15 -16.40
CA ASN A 192 19.92 -2.44 -15.22
C ASN A 192 18.83 -1.68 -14.45
N ARG A 193 17.55 -2.06 -14.60
CA ARG A 193 16.48 -1.46 -13.79
C ARG A 193 16.46 -2.11 -12.41
N ALA A 194 16.15 -1.32 -11.40
CA ALA A 194 16.10 -1.73 -10.00
C ALA A 194 15.14 -2.91 -9.80
N LEU A 195 13.96 -2.84 -10.43
CA LEU A 195 12.91 -3.86 -10.37
C LEU A 195 12.52 -4.33 -11.77
N LYS A 196 12.22 -5.63 -11.87
CA LYS A 196 11.54 -6.22 -13.03
C LYS A 196 10.07 -6.41 -12.69
N ILE A 197 9.20 -5.87 -13.54
CA ILE A 197 7.75 -5.97 -13.38
C ILE A 197 7.20 -6.99 -14.37
N HIS A 198 6.38 -7.91 -13.86
CA HIS A 198 5.64 -8.89 -14.63
C HIS A 198 4.14 -8.63 -14.50
N TYR A 199 3.40 -8.87 -15.57
CA TYR A 199 1.96 -8.65 -15.62
C TYR A 199 1.26 -9.94 -16.05
N GLY A 200 0.30 -10.42 -15.25
CA GLY A 200 -0.39 -11.67 -15.55
C GLY A 200 -1.28 -12.15 -14.42
N THR A 201 -1.56 -13.46 -14.41
CA THR A 201 -2.48 -14.06 -13.45
C THR A 201 -1.79 -14.32 -12.12
N ILE A 202 -2.44 -13.95 -11.02
CA ILE A 202 -2.03 -14.30 -9.65
C ILE A 202 -2.96 -15.42 -9.13
N ALA A 203 -2.38 -16.48 -8.58
CA ALA A 203 -3.14 -17.56 -7.96
C ALA A 203 -3.30 -17.31 -6.47
N SER A 204 -4.55 -17.11 -6.07
CA SER A 204 -4.95 -16.86 -4.69
C SER A 204 -5.57 -18.10 -4.05
N GLY A 205 -5.24 -18.37 -2.79
CA GLY A 205 -5.85 -19.48 -2.04
C GLY A 205 -5.63 -19.37 -0.54
N ASN A 206 -6.05 -20.38 0.21
CA ASN A 206 -5.81 -20.48 1.66
C ASN A 206 -4.50 -21.21 2.00
N SER A 207 -3.75 -21.60 0.98
CA SER A 207 -2.43 -22.22 1.12
C SER A 207 -1.49 -21.62 0.08
N VAL A 208 -0.19 -21.91 0.21
CA VAL A 208 0.80 -21.70 -0.84
C VAL A 208 1.47 -23.04 -1.06
N PRO A 209 1.61 -23.53 -2.30
CA PRO A 209 2.34 -24.77 -2.56
C PRO A 209 3.76 -24.68 -1.98
N LYS A 210 4.23 -25.77 -1.39
CA LYS A 210 5.62 -25.91 -0.91
C LYS A 210 6.34 -27.02 -1.66
N ASP A 211 5.96 -27.26 -2.90
CA ASP A 211 6.48 -28.33 -3.73
C ASP A 211 6.73 -27.78 -5.13
N ALA A 212 8.00 -27.83 -5.54
CA ALA A 212 8.45 -27.37 -6.84
C ALA A 212 7.71 -28.08 -7.99
N LYS A 213 7.30 -29.34 -7.83
CA LYS A 213 6.55 -30.08 -8.85
C LYS A 213 5.13 -29.57 -9.00
N VAL A 214 4.49 -29.22 -7.89
CA VAL A 214 3.15 -28.61 -7.90
C VAL A 214 3.24 -27.23 -8.55
N ARG A 215 4.22 -26.41 -8.16
CA ARG A 215 4.49 -25.12 -8.80
C ARG A 215 4.72 -25.26 -10.30
N ASP A 216 5.59 -26.17 -10.72
CA ASP A 216 5.95 -26.37 -12.13
C ASP A 216 4.77 -26.88 -12.96
N ALA A 217 3.85 -27.65 -12.36
CA ALA A 217 2.60 -28.03 -13.02
C ALA A 217 1.73 -26.81 -13.37
N TYR A 218 1.65 -25.82 -12.47
CA TYR A 218 1.00 -24.54 -12.77
C TYR A 218 1.81 -23.67 -13.75
N ALA A 219 3.14 -23.71 -13.69
CA ALA A 219 4.01 -23.03 -14.66
C ALA A 219 3.81 -23.55 -16.09
N GLY A 220 3.49 -24.85 -16.23
CA GLY A 220 3.20 -25.51 -17.50
C GLY A 220 1.80 -25.25 -18.06
N ASP A 221 0.87 -24.76 -17.24
CA ASP A 221 -0.49 -24.43 -17.66
C ASP A 221 -0.53 -23.07 -18.38
N GLN A 222 -0.45 -23.14 -19.71
CA GLN A 222 -0.39 -21.96 -20.57
C GLN A 222 -1.69 -21.15 -20.58
N GLU A 223 -2.83 -21.79 -20.29
CA GLU A 223 -4.12 -21.09 -20.24
C GLU A 223 -4.20 -20.22 -18.99
N LEU A 224 -3.80 -20.77 -17.83
CA LEU A 224 -3.85 -20.01 -16.59
C LEU A 224 -2.77 -18.90 -16.52
N ASN A 225 -1.59 -19.14 -17.09
CA ASN A 225 -0.46 -18.20 -17.12
C ASN A 225 -0.20 -17.54 -15.75
N ILE A 226 -0.14 -18.38 -14.71
CA ILE A 226 0.04 -17.94 -13.33
C ILE A 226 1.50 -17.56 -13.11
N LEU A 227 1.71 -16.41 -12.49
CA LEU A 227 3.04 -15.85 -12.25
C LEU A 227 3.47 -15.95 -10.78
N CYS A 228 2.52 -15.93 -9.84
CA CYS A 228 2.81 -16.11 -8.43
C CYS A 228 1.62 -16.67 -7.65
N PHE A 229 1.91 -17.21 -6.47
CA PHE A 229 0.94 -17.58 -5.45
C PHE A 229 0.89 -16.56 -4.30
N GLU A 230 -0.29 -16.29 -3.78
CA GLU A 230 -0.51 -15.49 -2.57
C GLU A 230 -1.82 -15.94 -1.87
N THR A 231 -2.13 -15.36 -0.70
CA THR A 231 -3.16 -15.93 0.19
C THR A 231 -4.37 -15.06 0.48
N GLU A 232 -4.47 -13.85 -0.08
CA GLU A 232 -5.49 -12.89 0.35
C GLU A 232 -6.45 -12.47 -0.77
N ALA A 233 -5.97 -12.28 -1.99
CA ALA A 233 -6.69 -11.55 -3.03
C ALA A 233 -8.06 -12.14 -3.39
N ALA A 234 -8.25 -13.46 -3.35
CA ALA A 234 -9.54 -14.09 -3.61
C ALA A 234 -10.65 -13.62 -2.67
N GLY A 235 -10.31 -13.20 -1.45
CA GLY A 235 -11.25 -12.62 -0.50
C GLY A 235 -11.63 -11.16 -0.82
N LEU A 236 -10.86 -10.48 -1.66
CA LEU A 236 -10.96 -9.04 -1.93
C LEU A 236 -11.61 -8.74 -3.29
N MET A 237 -11.19 -9.46 -4.35
CA MET A 237 -11.49 -9.10 -5.74
C MET A 237 -12.98 -8.88 -6.04
N ASN A 238 -13.87 -9.60 -5.36
CA ASN A 238 -15.31 -9.51 -5.60
C ASN A 238 -16.04 -8.51 -4.69
N ASN A 239 -15.37 -7.96 -3.69
CA ASN A 239 -15.95 -7.06 -2.71
C ASN A 239 -15.59 -5.59 -2.97
N VAL A 240 -14.36 -5.33 -3.42
CA VAL A 240 -13.85 -3.98 -3.66
C VAL A 240 -13.07 -3.96 -4.98
N PRO A 241 -13.24 -2.94 -5.84
CA PRO A 241 -12.43 -2.79 -7.04
C PRO A 241 -10.95 -2.68 -6.66
N CYS A 242 -10.13 -3.68 -6.99
CA CYS A 242 -8.74 -3.69 -6.55
C CYS A 242 -7.75 -4.20 -7.59
N LEU A 243 -6.51 -3.72 -7.49
CA LEU A 243 -5.36 -4.24 -8.24
C LEU A 243 -4.41 -4.93 -7.26
N VAL A 244 -3.97 -6.14 -7.60
CA VAL A 244 -3.08 -6.93 -6.74
C VAL A 244 -1.63 -6.75 -7.21
N ILE A 245 -0.74 -6.43 -6.26
CA ILE A 245 0.68 -6.16 -6.50
C ILE A 245 1.47 -7.00 -5.51
N ARG A 246 2.27 -7.95 -6.01
CA ARG A 246 3.04 -8.90 -5.20
C ARG A 246 4.52 -8.79 -5.48
N GLY A 247 5.31 -8.50 -4.46
CA GLY A 247 6.75 -8.67 -4.49
C GLY A 247 7.10 -10.14 -4.28
N ILE A 248 8.05 -10.65 -5.05
CA ILE A 248 8.40 -12.08 -5.02
C ILE A 248 9.39 -12.35 -3.90
N CYS A 249 8.99 -13.17 -2.93
CA CYS A 249 9.76 -13.45 -1.72
C CYS A 249 10.29 -14.90 -1.64
N ASP A 250 9.66 -15.84 -2.36
CA ASP A 250 10.13 -17.22 -2.46
C ASP A 250 9.76 -17.82 -3.82
N TYR A 251 10.06 -19.11 -4.02
CA TYR A 251 9.72 -19.87 -5.22
C TYR A 251 8.75 -21.03 -4.94
N CYS A 252 7.92 -20.96 -3.91
CA CYS A 252 6.90 -21.98 -3.60
C CYS A 252 7.43 -23.42 -3.56
N ASP A 253 8.65 -23.61 -3.06
CA ASP A 253 9.28 -24.92 -2.89
C ASP A 253 9.72 -25.13 -1.44
N PHE A 254 10.39 -26.26 -1.20
CA PHE A 254 10.89 -26.62 0.12
C PHE A 254 12.08 -25.77 0.59
N HIS A 255 12.63 -24.89 -0.25
CA HIS A 255 13.83 -24.09 0.02
C HIS A 255 13.52 -22.63 0.42
N ARG A 256 12.24 -22.30 0.66
CA ARG A 256 11.82 -20.96 1.06
C ARG A 256 12.41 -20.53 2.41
N ASN A 257 12.78 -19.26 2.50
CA ASN A 257 13.18 -18.58 3.73
C ASN A 257 12.59 -17.16 3.78
N ASP A 258 12.74 -16.48 4.92
CA ASP A 258 12.11 -15.18 5.15
C ASP A 258 13.04 -13.99 4.76
N ASP A 259 14.25 -14.24 4.27
CA ASP A 259 15.27 -13.22 4.00
C ASP A 259 14.78 -12.15 3.01
N TRP A 260 13.97 -12.57 2.04
CA TRP A 260 13.45 -11.70 0.99
C TRP A 260 12.13 -11.02 1.35
N HIS A 261 11.48 -11.36 2.46
CA HIS A 261 10.13 -10.88 2.78
C HIS A 261 10.05 -9.35 2.84
N LYS A 262 10.98 -8.71 3.55
CA LYS A 262 10.97 -7.26 3.77
C LYS A 262 11.31 -6.49 2.49
N TYR A 263 12.36 -6.90 1.77
CA TYR A 263 12.70 -6.31 0.47
C TYR A 263 11.60 -6.51 -0.59
N ALA A 264 10.99 -7.70 -0.66
CA ALA A 264 9.90 -7.97 -1.59
C ALA A 264 8.66 -7.10 -1.28
N ALA A 265 8.31 -6.94 -0.01
CA ALA A 265 7.24 -6.03 0.40
C ALA A 265 7.54 -4.58 0.00
N LEU A 266 8.78 -4.13 0.18
CA LEU A 266 9.25 -2.82 -0.27
C LEU A 266 9.16 -2.67 -1.80
N ALA A 267 9.61 -3.67 -2.57
CA ALA A 267 9.51 -3.66 -4.03
C ALA A 267 8.06 -3.52 -4.52
N ALA A 268 7.12 -4.24 -3.90
CA ALA A 268 5.69 -4.12 -4.17
C ALA A 268 5.15 -2.71 -3.84
N ALA A 269 5.53 -2.17 -2.67
CA ALA A 269 5.13 -0.84 -2.23
C ALA A 269 5.72 0.29 -3.11
N ALA A 270 6.97 0.14 -3.59
CA ALA A 270 7.61 1.05 -4.53
C ALA A 270 6.85 1.09 -5.87
N TYR A 271 6.42 -0.07 -6.38
CA TYR A 271 5.57 -0.11 -7.57
C TYR A 271 4.20 0.54 -7.33
N ALA A 272 3.55 0.27 -6.19
CA ALA A 272 2.28 0.88 -5.85
C ALA A 272 2.36 2.41 -5.74
N ARG A 273 3.44 2.94 -5.13
CA ARG A 273 3.70 4.37 -5.06
C ARG A 273 3.87 4.99 -6.45
N GLU A 274 4.68 4.36 -7.31
CA GLU A 274 4.87 4.83 -8.69
C GLU A 274 3.56 4.81 -9.49
N LEU A 275 2.74 3.77 -9.32
CA LEU A 275 1.43 3.67 -9.96
C LEU A 275 0.53 4.87 -9.59
N LEU A 276 0.51 5.26 -8.31
CA LEU A 276 -0.23 6.43 -7.82
C LEU A 276 0.35 7.76 -8.33
N LEU A 277 1.66 7.85 -8.53
CA LEU A 277 2.32 9.03 -9.14
C LEU A 277 1.95 9.20 -10.62
N VAL A 278 1.74 8.11 -11.34
CA VAL A 278 1.28 8.13 -12.74
C VAL A 278 -0.22 8.38 -12.82
N LEU A 279 -1.00 7.89 -11.85
CA LEU A 279 -2.43 8.12 -11.78
C LEU A 279 -2.74 9.61 -11.57
N ARG A 280 -3.42 10.22 -12.54
CA ARG A 280 -3.93 11.58 -12.38
C ARG A 280 -5.14 11.56 -11.43
N PRO A 281 -5.20 12.44 -10.43
CA PRO A 281 -6.40 12.60 -9.62
C PRO A 281 -7.59 12.96 -10.49
N GLN A 282 -8.75 12.38 -10.20
CA GLN A 282 -10.00 12.95 -10.69
C GLN A 282 -10.32 14.18 -9.86
N ARG A 283 -10.86 15.22 -10.50
CA ARG A 283 -11.51 16.31 -9.76
C ARG A 283 -12.64 15.67 -8.97
N LEU A 284 -12.49 15.59 -7.65
CA LEU A 284 -13.67 15.56 -6.80
C LEU A 284 -14.42 16.85 -7.16
N ASP A 285 -15.69 16.74 -7.56
CA ASP A 285 -16.52 17.92 -7.72
C ASP A 285 -16.32 18.78 -6.47
N ALA A 286 -16.04 20.07 -6.71
CA ALA A 286 -15.56 21.01 -5.71
C ALA A 286 -16.24 20.74 -4.36
N MET A 287 -15.42 20.67 -3.30
CA MET A 287 -15.87 20.54 -1.92
C MET A 287 -17.21 21.26 -1.77
N PRO A 288 -18.29 20.59 -1.34
CA PRO A 288 -19.63 21.13 -1.44
C PRO A 288 -19.66 22.56 -0.87
N LEU A 289 -20.44 23.47 -1.47
CA LEU A 289 -20.42 24.92 -1.19
C LEU A 289 -20.43 25.31 0.29
N TRP A 290 -20.87 24.41 1.18
CA TRP A 290 -20.78 24.60 2.63
C TRP A 290 -19.34 24.56 3.15
N ALA A 291 -18.45 23.74 2.60
CA ALA A 291 -17.06 23.61 3.06
C ALA A 291 -16.23 24.85 2.69
N GLY A 292 -16.49 25.42 1.51
CA GLY A 292 -15.98 26.75 1.15
C GLY A 292 -16.51 27.86 2.07
N ARG A 293 -17.81 27.81 2.41
CA ARG A 293 -18.41 28.74 3.39
C ARG A 293 -17.82 28.58 4.78
N VAL A 294 -17.61 27.36 5.27
CA VAL A 294 -16.97 27.08 6.56
C VAL A 294 -15.54 27.58 6.58
N ALA A 295 -14.76 27.37 5.53
CA ALA A 295 -13.41 27.93 5.43
C ALA A 295 -13.43 29.47 5.45
N GLN A 296 -14.39 30.09 4.76
CA GLN A 296 -14.53 31.55 4.72
C GLN A 296 -14.98 32.15 6.06
N GLU A 297 -15.93 31.50 6.75
CA GLU A 297 -16.38 31.86 8.09
C GLU A 297 -15.26 31.69 9.12
N LEU A 298 -14.51 30.57 9.06
CA LEU A 298 -13.34 30.35 9.92
C LEU A 298 -12.27 31.42 9.70
N GLN A 299 -12.02 31.83 8.45
CA GLN A 299 -11.07 32.88 8.13
C GLN A 299 -11.52 34.26 8.65
N GLN A 300 -12.83 34.54 8.60
CA GLN A 300 -13.41 35.73 9.22
C GLN A 300 -13.29 35.70 10.75
N VAL A 301 -13.48 34.53 11.37
CA VAL A 301 -13.34 34.39 12.82
C VAL A 301 -11.88 34.61 13.23
N VAL A 302 -10.92 33.98 12.54
CA VAL A 302 -9.48 34.15 12.81
C VAL A 302 -9.07 35.62 12.69
N THR A 303 -9.42 36.29 11.59
CA THR A 303 -9.08 37.71 11.38
C THR A 303 -9.77 38.63 12.40
N THR A 304 -10.99 38.30 12.83
CA THR A 304 -11.67 39.07 13.88
C THR A 304 -10.96 38.92 15.21
N VAL A 305 -10.56 37.70 15.60
CA VAL A 305 -9.82 37.43 16.84
C VAL A 305 -8.47 38.14 16.84
N GLU A 306 -7.70 38.06 15.75
CA GLU A 306 -6.44 38.80 15.59
C GLU A 306 -6.66 40.32 15.75
N SER A 307 -7.73 40.87 15.16
CA SER A 307 -8.06 42.30 15.29
C SER A 307 -8.52 42.72 16.69
N MET A 308 -9.09 41.79 17.47
CA MET A 308 -9.48 42.02 18.86
C MET A 308 -8.26 42.00 19.77
N ASP A 309 -7.28 41.14 19.50
CA ASP A 309 -6.00 41.10 20.22
C ASP A 309 -5.18 42.39 19.97
N GLU A 310 -5.16 42.90 18.74
CA GLU A 310 -4.54 44.20 18.44
C GLU A 310 -5.21 45.38 19.15
N LYS A 311 -6.54 45.33 19.31
CA LYS A 311 -7.31 46.38 20.01
C LYS A 311 -7.20 46.25 21.53
N ILE A 312 -7.07 45.03 22.06
CA ILE A 312 -6.85 44.77 23.48
C ILE A 312 -5.33 44.70 23.71
N THR A 313 -4.68 45.86 23.65
CA THR A 313 -3.34 45.99 24.23
C THR A 313 -3.48 45.97 25.75
N TRP A 314 -3.37 44.78 26.35
CA TRP A 314 -3.46 44.56 27.80
C TRP A 314 -2.52 45.46 28.62
N GLY A 315 -1.46 46.01 28.02
CA GLY A 315 -0.57 47.02 28.62
C GLY A 315 -1.14 48.45 28.73
N LYS A 316 -2.36 48.73 28.26
CA LYS A 316 -3.00 50.06 28.31
C LYS A 316 -4.21 50.15 29.23
N LEU A 317 -4.62 49.06 29.88
CA LEU A 317 -5.70 49.09 30.85
C LEU A 317 -5.19 49.70 32.16
N PRO A 318 -5.78 50.80 32.68
CA PRO A 318 -5.38 51.37 33.94
C PRO A 318 -5.65 50.37 35.09
N PRO A 319 -4.74 50.20 36.05
CA PRO A 319 -5.03 49.39 37.23
C PRO A 319 -6.20 50.03 37.99
N VAL A 320 -7.30 49.28 38.14
CA VAL A 320 -8.48 49.73 38.88
C VAL A 320 -8.15 49.66 40.37
N GLN A 321 -8.14 50.82 41.04
CA GLN A 321 -7.56 51.00 42.38
C GLN A 321 -8.43 50.46 43.54
N GLU A 322 -9.51 49.72 43.27
CA GLU A 322 -10.41 49.17 44.31
C GLU A 322 -10.71 47.67 44.18
N ALA A 323 -10.08 46.94 43.26
CA ALA A 323 -10.27 45.49 43.18
C ALA A 323 -9.27 44.75 44.12
N ALA A 324 -9.43 44.91 45.43
CA ALA A 324 -8.93 43.93 46.36
C ALA A 324 -9.84 42.69 46.30
N PHE A 325 -9.57 41.79 45.35
CA PHE A 325 -10.10 40.43 45.39
C PHE A 325 -8.93 39.47 45.60
N ASP A 326 -8.78 39.08 46.85
CA ASP A 326 -7.86 38.05 47.30
C ASP A 326 -8.34 36.70 46.73
N SER A 327 -7.75 36.23 45.64
CA SER A 327 -7.74 34.81 45.32
C SER A 327 -6.51 34.43 44.51
N PHE A 328 -5.59 33.78 45.20
CA PHE A 328 -4.57 32.90 44.66
C PHE A 328 -5.26 31.73 43.92
N ALA A 329 -5.79 31.93 42.70
CA ALA A 329 -6.34 30.83 41.88
C ALA A 329 -6.49 31.09 40.37
N THR A 330 -6.02 32.22 39.82
CA THR A 330 -6.31 32.59 38.41
C THR A 330 -5.11 32.68 37.47
N LYS A 331 -3.88 32.43 37.95
CA LYS A 331 -2.71 32.37 37.06
C LYS A 331 -2.73 31.13 36.15
N THR A 332 -3.30 30.01 36.61
CA THR A 332 -3.30 28.74 35.87
C THR A 332 -4.40 28.64 34.81
N LYS A 333 -5.48 29.43 34.88
CA LYS A 333 -6.55 29.40 33.86
C LYS A 333 -6.26 30.30 32.66
N MET A 334 -5.64 31.46 32.85
CA MET A 334 -5.26 32.34 31.72
C MET A 334 -4.13 31.73 30.88
N ASP A 335 -3.12 31.12 31.51
CA ASP A 335 -2.03 30.48 30.78
C ASP A 335 -2.50 29.23 30.00
N VAL A 336 -3.50 28.51 30.51
CA VAL A 336 -4.08 27.34 29.83
C VAL A 336 -4.98 27.75 28.67
N PHE A 337 -5.76 28.83 28.79
CA PHE A 337 -6.58 29.33 27.68
C PHE A 337 -5.73 29.95 26.57
N GLN A 338 -4.73 30.77 26.89
CA GLN A 338 -3.82 31.33 25.87
C GLN A 338 -2.99 30.24 25.17
N ALA A 339 -2.55 29.20 25.87
CA ALA A 339 -1.81 28.09 25.26
C ALA A 339 -2.69 27.20 24.35
N LEU A 340 -3.95 26.97 24.72
CA LEU A 340 -4.92 26.25 23.89
C LEU A 340 -5.32 27.06 22.65
N GLU A 341 -5.56 28.37 22.78
CA GLU A 341 -5.94 29.26 21.67
C GLU A 341 -4.82 29.41 20.65
N LEU A 342 -3.58 29.67 21.10
CA LEU A 342 -2.43 29.79 20.20
C LEU A 342 -2.11 28.45 19.53
N SER A 343 -2.18 27.31 20.22
CA SER A 343 -1.90 26.02 19.60
C SER A 343 -2.98 25.59 18.59
N PHE A 344 -4.26 25.89 18.86
CA PHE A 344 -5.39 25.55 17.99
C PHE A 344 -5.42 26.45 16.75
N LEU A 345 -5.23 27.77 16.93
CA LEU A 345 -5.16 28.74 15.84
C LEU A 345 -3.92 28.51 14.96
N THR A 346 -2.77 28.21 15.54
CA THR A 346 -1.55 27.92 14.76
C THR A 346 -1.69 26.61 13.96
N LYS A 347 -2.38 25.59 14.50
CA LYS A 347 -2.69 24.36 13.76
C LYS A 347 -3.69 24.60 12.62
N LEU A 348 -4.71 25.42 12.84
CA LEU A 348 -5.68 25.81 11.82
C LEU A 348 -5.06 26.67 10.71
N GLN A 349 -4.24 27.65 11.06
CA GLN A 349 -3.57 28.56 10.13
C GLN A 349 -2.53 27.81 9.28
N ASN A 350 -1.79 26.87 9.87
CA ASN A 350 -0.88 25.98 9.13
C ASN A 350 -1.61 24.97 8.22
N GLY A 351 -2.82 24.53 8.59
CA GLY A 351 -3.67 23.70 7.74
C GLY A 351 -4.29 24.47 6.56
N LEU A 352 -4.69 25.73 6.79
CA LEU A 352 -5.30 26.59 5.78
C LEU A 352 -4.29 27.17 4.78
N CYS A 353 -3.11 27.61 5.22
CA CYS A 353 -2.07 28.13 4.30
C CYS A 353 -1.54 27.07 3.32
N ARG A 354 -1.45 25.79 3.73
CA ARG A 354 -1.02 24.70 2.84
C ARG A 354 -2.05 24.37 1.75
N HIS A 355 -3.31 24.71 1.94
CA HIS A 355 -4.36 24.48 0.95
C HIS A 355 -4.53 25.64 -0.05
N THR A 356 -4.17 26.86 0.32
CA THR A 356 -4.28 28.02 -0.58
C THR A 356 -3.11 28.17 -1.55
N GLU A 357 -1.89 27.76 -1.18
CA GLU A 357 -0.74 27.80 -2.10
C GLU A 357 -0.80 26.71 -3.19
N SER A 358 -1.44 25.56 -2.91
CA SER A 358 -1.65 24.50 -3.92
C SER A 358 -2.73 24.83 -4.96
N ALA A 359 -3.58 25.82 -4.72
CA ALA A 359 -4.69 26.17 -5.62
C ALA A 359 -4.33 27.25 -6.65
N TYR A 360 -3.19 27.93 -6.50
CA TYR A 360 -2.81 29.08 -7.33
C TYR A 360 -1.45 28.98 -8.04
N SER A 361 -0.76 27.84 -7.99
CA SER A 361 0.45 27.62 -8.80
C SER A 361 0.50 26.21 -9.41
N GLY A 362 0.21 26.11 -10.71
CA GLY A 362 0.64 24.99 -11.59
C GLY A 362 -0.44 24.02 -12.02
#